data_AF-A0A2E8RAG1-F1
#
_entry.id   AF-A0A2E8RAG1-F1
#
_cell.length_a   1.000
_cell.length_b   1.000
_cell.length_c   1.000
_cell.angle_alpha   90.00
_cell.angle_beta   90.00
_cell.angle_gamma   90.00
#
_symmetry.space_group_name_H-M   'P 1'
#
loop_
_entity.id
_entity.type
_entity.pdbx_description
1 polymer ?
#
loop_
_entity_poly.entity_id
_entity_poly.type
_entity_poly.pdbx_seq_one_letter_code
_entity_poly.pdbx_strand_id
1 'polypeptide(L)'
;MAALLQDYGLSANQAAIAISINAVFTGLGGLLWGWITDKISMRLCYLILSIFMGISSIGFILVSGIFSAWITAAIFGIALGGLLVVPSVAIANYFGRNSLGTIRGFIEPFGSAGTAIGAILSGLVFDSTGVYEIALIILAISSLIAFALMISSRPPTQKN
;
A
#
# COMPACT_ATOMS: atom_id res chain seq x y z
N MET A 1 6.97 -2.40 -9.93
CA MET A 1 6.37 -3.73 -10.17
C MET A 1 6.66 -4.25 -11.58
N ALA A 2 6.29 -3.53 -12.65
CA ALA A 2 6.55 -3.98 -14.02
C ALA A 2 8.03 -4.30 -14.28
N ALA A 3 8.91 -3.32 -14.00
CA ALA A 3 10.36 -3.46 -14.16
C ALA A 3 10.92 -4.58 -13.28
N LEU A 4 10.60 -4.58 -11.98
CA LEU A 4 10.94 -5.64 -11.02
C LEU A 4 10.65 -7.06 -11.55
N LEU A 5 9.43 -7.29 -12.07
CA LEU A 5 9.04 -8.62 -12.53
C LEU A 5 9.80 -9.03 -13.81
N GLN A 6 10.08 -8.08 -14.69
CA GLN A 6 10.92 -8.33 -15.87
C GLN A 6 12.37 -8.62 -15.49
N ASP A 7 12.87 -7.97 -14.44
CA ASP A 7 14.19 -8.19 -13.86
C ASP A 7 14.35 -9.60 -13.28
N TYR A 8 13.27 -10.15 -12.69
CA TYR A 8 13.18 -11.55 -12.28
C TYR A 8 13.02 -12.54 -13.46
N GLY A 9 13.17 -12.08 -14.71
CA GLY A 9 13.13 -12.91 -15.91
C GLY A 9 11.73 -13.22 -16.44
N LEU A 10 10.68 -12.55 -15.94
CA LEU A 10 9.33 -12.70 -16.47
C LEU A 10 9.17 -11.91 -17.78
N SER A 11 8.42 -12.47 -18.72
CA SER A 11 8.11 -11.76 -19.96
C SER A 11 7.30 -10.48 -19.70
N ALA A 12 7.41 -9.50 -20.60
CA ALA A 12 6.62 -8.27 -20.52
C ALA A 12 5.11 -8.53 -20.43
N ASN A 13 4.62 -9.57 -21.09
CA ASN A 13 3.21 -9.98 -21.02
C ASN A 13 2.83 -10.50 -19.62
N GLN A 14 3.68 -11.32 -18.99
CA GLN A 14 3.44 -11.83 -17.63
C GLN A 14 3.46 -10.70 -16.59
N ALA A 15 4.37 -9.74 -16.73
CA ALA A 15 4.41 -8.53 -15.91
C ALA A 15 3.15 -7.67 -16.10
N ALA A 16 2.68 -7.50 -17.34
CA ALA A 16 1.45 -6.78 -17.64
C ALA A 16 0.22 -7.44 -16.97
N ILE A 17 0.10 -8.76 -17.06
CA ILE A 17 -0.97 -9.51 -16.40
C ILE A 17 -0.93 -9.29 -14.88
N ALA A 18 0.25 -9.31 -14.26
CA ALA A 18 0.38 -9.05 -12.83
C ALA A 18 -0.13 -7.64 -12.46
N ILE A 19 0.14 -6.63 -13.28
CA ILE A 19 -0.36 -5.25 -13.09
C ILE A 19 -1.89 -5.21 -13.23
N SER A 20 -2.44 -5.89 -14.23
CA SER A 20 -3.89 -5.99 -14.39
C SER A 20 -4.56 -6.66 -13.20
N ILE A 21 -3.99 -7.75 -12.69
CA ILE A 21 -4.44 -8.42 -11.45
C ILE A 21 -4.40 -7.43 -10.30
N ASN A 22 -3.26 -6.74 -10.11
CA ASN A 22 -3.13 -5.75 -9.05
C ASN A 22 -4.23 -4.67 -9.13
N ALA A 23 -4.53 -4.15 -10.32
CA ALA A 23 -5.57 -3.14 -10.51
C ALA A 23 -6.96 -3.66 -10.15
N VAL A 24 -7.33 -4.87 -10.61
CA VAL A 24 -8.61 -5.51 -10.28
C VAL A 24 -8.75 -5.70 -8.76
N PHE A 25 -7.72 -6.24 -8.12
CA PHE A 25 -7.71 -6.48 -6.68
C PHE A 25 -7.62 -5.20 -5.86
N THR A 26 -7.11 -4.10 -6.42
CA THR A 26 -7.18 -2.77 -5.80
C THR A 26 -8.61 -2.26 -5.75
N GLY A 27 -9.37 -2.40 -6.83
CA GLY A 27 -10.79 -2.06 -6.85
C GLY A 27 -11.61 -2.91 -5.87
N LEU A 28 -11.43 -4.24 -5.92
CA LEU A 28 -12.10 -5.17 -5.00
C LEU A 28 -11.69 -4.93 -3.55
N GLY A 29 -10.39 -4.71 -3.30
CA GLY A 29 -9.85 -4.38 -1.99
C GLY A 29 -10.47 -3.11 -1.43
N GLY A 30 -10.62 -2.06 -2.25
CA GLY A 30 -11.30 -0.84 -1.84
C GLY A 30 -12.73 -1.08 -1.36
N LEU A 31 -13.51 -1.89 -2.08
CA LEU A 31 -14.87 -2.25 -1.67
C LEU A 31 -14.88 -3.07 -0.36
N LEU A 32 -14.00 -4.07 -0.26
CA LEU A 32 -13.86 -4.90 0.94
C LEU A 32 -13.48 -4.06 2.16
N TRP A 33 -12.49 -3.18 2.00
CA TRP A 33 -12.02 -2.31 3.07
C TRP A 33 -13.06 -1.27 3.48
N GLY A 34 -13.83 -0.73 2.53
CA GLY A 34 -14.96 0.15 2.83
C GLY A 34 -16.00 -0.53 3.73
N TRP A 35 -16.35 -1.78 3.44
CA TRP A 35 -17.26 -2.54 4.29
C TRP A 35 -16.65 -2.92 5.65
N ILE A 36 -15.35 -3.23 5.68
CA ILE A 36 -14.63 -3.56 6.92
C ILE A 36 -14.54 -2.33 7.84
N THR A 37 -14.32 -1.13 7.29
CA THR A 37 -14.23 0.11 8.07
C THR A 37 -15.51 0.47 8.83
N ASP A 38 -16.65 -0.06 8.40
CA ASP A 38 -17.93 0.13 9.11
C ASP A 38 -18.05 -0.82 10.32
N LYS A 39 -17.24 -1.88 10.39
CA LYS A 39 -17.34 -2.95 11.39
C LYS A 39 -16.22 -2.97 12.42
N ILE A 40 -15.02 -2.55 12.05
CA ILE A 40 -13.86 -2.53 12.94
C ILE A 40 -13.31 -1.11 13.08
N SER A 41 -12.59 -0.86 14.17
CA SER A 41 -11.97 0.45 14.39
C SER A 41 -10.98 0.79 13.27
N MET A 42 -10.94 2.07 12.85
CA MET A 42 -9.98 2.55 11.83
C MET A 42 -8.54 2.17 12.18
N ARG A 43 -8.18 2.19 13.46
CA ARG A 43 -6.86 1.76 13.94
C ARG A 43 -6.56 0.31 13.54
N LEU A 44 -7.51 -0.61 13.76
CA LEU A 44 -7.33 -2.01 13.40
C LEU A 44 -7.21 -2.18 11.87
N CYS A 45 -7.98 -1.41 11.09
CA CYS A 45 -7.84 -1.40 9.63
C CYS A 45 -6.42 -1.04 9.20
N TYR A 46 -5.85 0.05 9.71
CA TYR A 46 -4.49 0.45 9.38
C TYR A 46 -3.43 -0.57 9.80
N LEU A 47 -3.58 -1.21 10.97
CA LEU A 47 -2.65 -2.25 11.40
C LEU A 47 -2.64 -3.43 10.44
N ILE A 48 -3.83 -3.89 10.03
CA ILE A 48 -3.96 -4.97 9.07
C ILE A 48 -3.38 -4.53 7.71
N LEU A 49 -3.66 -3.31 7.25
CA LEU A 49 -3.09 -2.79 6.00
C LEU A 49 -1.56 -2.78 6.00
N SER A 50 -0.95 -2.32 7.09
CA SER A 50 0.51 -2.32 7.23
C SER A 50 1.09 -3.74 7.19
N ILE A 51 0.42 -4.72 7.80
CA ILE A 51 0.82 -6.13 7.73
C ILE A 51 0.72 -6.65 6.29
N PHE A 52 -0.39 -6.40 5.60
CA PHE A 52 -0.57 -6.83 4.21
C PHE A 52 0.46 -6.18 3.27
N MET A 53 0.79 -4.91 3.48
CA MET A 53 1.87 -4.20 2.77
C MET A 53 3.25 -4.83 3.03
N GLY A 54 3.56 -5.15 4.28
CA GLY A 54 4.81 -5.83 4.65
C GLY A 54 4.92 -7.23 4.04
N ILE A 55 3.86 -8.04 4.14
CA ILE A 55 3.78 -9.38 3.54
C ILE A 55 3.96 -9.29 2.02
N SER A 56 3.30 -8.33 1.36
CA SER A 56 3.43 -8.14 -0.08
C SER A 56 4.85 -7.75 -0.47
N SER A 57 5.50 -6.89 0.33
CA SER A 57 6.89 -6.47 0.08
C SER A 57 7.85 -7.64 0.15
N ILE A 58 7.73 -8.49 1.19
CA ILE A 58 8.51 -9.73 1.31
C ILE A 58 8.15 -10.73 0.20
N GLY A 59 6.86 -10.82 -0.13
CA GLY A 59 6.36 -11.67 -1.20
C GLY A 59 6.92 -11.29 -2.57
N PHE A 60 7.28 -10.03 -2.80
CA PHE A 60 7.93 -9.58 -4.04
C PHE A 60 9.41 -9.97 -4.07
N ILE A 61 10.09 -9.99 -2.92
CA ILE A 61 11.49 -10.44 -2.81
C ILE A 61 11.59 -11.94 -3.11
N LEU A 62 10.60 -12.73 -2.66
CA LEU A 62 10.57 -14.19 -2.79
C LEU A 62 9.92 -14.67 -4.10
N VAL A 63 9.74 -13.79 -5.10
CA VAL A 63 9.16 -14.19 -6.39
C VAL A 63 10.14 -15.12 -7.11
N SER A 64 9.76 -16.40 -7.18
CA SER A 64 10.47 -17.43 -7.94
C SER A 64 9.72 -17.89 -9.20
N GLY A 65 8.56 -17.30 -9.51
CA GLY A 65 7.77 -17.69 -10.69
C GLY A 65 6.52 -16.84 -10.93
N ILE A 66 5.80 -17.17 -12.01
CA ILE A 66 4.63 -16.43 -12.49
C ILE A 66 3.50 -16.45 -11.45
N PHE A 67 3.23 -17.62 -10.86
CA PHE A 67 2.15 -17.77 -9.88
C PHE A 67 2.41 -16.97 -8.60
N SER A 68 3.64 -17.00 -8.08
CA SER A 68 4.00 -16.19 -6.90
C SER A 68 3.93 -14.70 -7.21
N ALA A 69 4.36 -14.27 -8.41
CA ALA A 69 4.19 -12.87 -8.84
C ALA A 69 2.72 -12.42 -8.88
N TRP A 70 1.81 -13.26 -9.41
CA TRP A 70 0.39 -12.93 -9.47
C TRP A 70 -0.30 -12.90 -8.10
N ILE A 71 0.04 -13.86 -7.23
CA ILE A 71 -0.49 -13.89 -5.86
C ILE A 71 -0.02 -12.66 -5.09
N THR A 72 1.27 -12.35 -5.13
CA THR A 72 1.83 -11.17 -4.46
C THR A 72 1.22 -9.88 -5.02
N ALA A 73 1.02 -9.78 -6.33
CA ALA A 73 0.36 -8.63 -6.96
C ALA A 73 -1.11 -8.47 -6.52
N ALA A 74 -1.84 -9.57 -6.32
CA ALA A 74 -3.21 -9.55 -5.80
C ALA A 74 -3.25 -9.08 -4.33
N ILE A 75 -2.39 -9.63 -3.47
CA ILE A 75 -2.29 -9.23 -2.05
C ILE A 75 -1.92 -7.74 -1.95
N PHE A 76 -0.94 -7.30 -2.75
CA PHE A 76 -0.53 -5.90 -2.82
C PHE A 76 -1.69 -5.01 -3.29
N GLY A 77 -2.50 -5.50 -4.24
CA GLY A 77 -3.67 -4.78 -4.74
C GLY A 77 -4.72 -4.58 -3.65
N ILE A 78 -5.06 -5.65 -2.91
CA ILE A 78 -6.02 -5.56 -1.79
C ILE A 78 -5.52 -4.55 -0.73
N ALA A 79 -4.23 -4.59 -0.40
CA ALA A 79 -3.62 -3.67 0.55
C ALA A 79 -3.67 -2.22 0.05
N LEU A 80 -3.32 -1.99 -1.21
CA LEU A 80 -3.36 -0.66 -1.84
C LEU A 80 -4.78 -0.10 -1.87
N GLY A 81 -5.77 -0.93 -2.20
CA GLY A 81 -7.19 -0.54 -2.22
C GLY A 81 -7.66 -0.04 -0.85
N GLY A 82 -7.26 -0.73 0.21
CA GLY A 82 -7.56 -0.26 1.57
C GLY A 82 -6.79 0.99 1.97
N LEU A 83 -5.54 1.15 1.53
CA LEU A 83 -4.76 2.37 1.78
C LEU A 83 -5.39 3.60 1.12
N LEU A 84 -6.15 3.43 0.03
CA LEU A 84 -6.91 4.51 -0.62
C LEU A 84 -8.27 4.79 0.06
N VAL A 85 -8.95 3.75 0.57
CA VAL A 85 -10.31 3.85 1.12
C VAL A 85 -10.34 4.11 2.64
N VAL A 86 -9.45 3.51 3.43
CA VAL A 86 -9.48 3.63 4.90
C VAL A 86 -9.24 5.07 5.38
N PRO A 87 -8.22 5.84 4.89
CA PRO A 87 -8.02 7.22 5.32
C PRO A 87 -9.22 8.11 4.98
N SER A 88 -9.76 7.88 3.79
CA SER A 88 -10.92 8.54 3.23
C SER A 88 -12.16 8.40 4.12
N VAL A 89 -12.44 7.18 4.56
CA VAL A 89 -13.57 6.87 5.47
C VAL A 89 -13.28 7.37 6.88
N ALA A 90 -12.03 7.24 7.36
CA ALA A 90 -11.62 7.73 8.67
C ALA A 90 -11.85 9.24 8.82
N ILE A 91 -11.39 10.04 7.85
CA ILE A 91 -11.57 11.50 7.87
C ILE A 91 -13.07 11.85 7.85
N ALA A 92 -13.86 11.18 7.01
CA ALA A 92 -15.29 11.43 6.92
C ALA A 92 -16.04 11.11 8.22
N ASN A 93 -15.64 10.04 8.92
CA ASN A 93 -16.23 9.63 10.20
C ASN A 93 -15.79 10.52 11.37
N TYR A 94 -14.54 11.00 11.39
CA TYR A 94 -14.04 11.83 12.49
C TYR A 94 -14.37 13.31 12.36
N PHE A 95 -14.36 13.87 11.14
CA PHE A 95 -14.46 15.31 10.90
C PHE A 95 -15.69 15.73 10.08
N GLY A 96 -16.53 14.75 9.72
CA GLY A 96 -17.68 14.97 8.85
C GLY A 96 -17.29 15.14 7.37
N ARG A 97 -18.28 14.95 6.48
CA ARG A 97 -18.05 14.98 5.02
C ARG A 97 -17.67 16.36 4.48
N ASN A 98 -18.07 17.44 5.17
CA ASN A 98 -17.79 18.82 4.74
C ASN A 98 -16.30 19.18 4.82
N SER A 99 -15.58 18.62 5.79
CA SER A 99 -14.14 18.86 6.00
C SER A 99 -13.26 17.89 5.19
N LEU A 100 -13.86 16.88 4.55
CA LEU A 100 -13.14 15.83 3.84
C LEU A 100 -12.27 16.41 2.72
N GLY A 101 -12.83 17.32 1.91
CA GLY A 101 -12.11 17.94 0.79
C GLY A 101 -10.90 18.74 1.25
N THR A 102 -11.06 19.57 2.27
CA THR A 102 -9.98 20.40 2.83
C THR A 102 -8.87 19.56 3.46
N ILE A 103 -9.23 18.57 4.29
CA ILE A 103 -8.26 17.70 4.96
C ILE A 103 -7.51 16.84 3.95
N ARG A 104 -8.21 16.27 2.96
CA ARG A 104 -7.55 15.52 1.90
C ARG A 104 -6.65 16.39 1.06
N GLY A 105 -7.11 17.56 0.62
CA GLY A 105 -6.29 18.49 -0.15
C GLY A 105 -5.01 18.89 0.58
N PHE A 106 -5.01 18.90 1.91
CA PHE A 106 -3.82 19.11 2.72
C PHE A 106 -2.92 17.88 2.83
N ILE A 107 -3.48 16.66 2.99
CA ILE A 107 -2.71 15.42 3.22
C ILE A 107 -2.18 14.81 1.92
N GLU A 108 -2.93 14.86 0.82
CA GLU A 108 -2.60 14.21 -0.45
C GLU A 108 -1.24 14.64 -1.03
N PRO A 109 -0.83 15.93 -0.98
CA PRO A 109 0.49 16.36 -1.42
C PRO A 109 1.62 15.63 -0.70
N PHE A 110 1.49 15.37 0.61
CA PHE A 110 2.49 14.62 1.37
C PHE A 110 2.53 13.15 0.96
N GLY A 111 1.37 12.54 0.70
CA GLY A 111 1.28 11.17 0.18
C GLY A 111 1.90 11.03 -1.21
N SER A 112 1.62 12.00 -2.09
CA SER A 112 2.21 12.08 -3.44
C SER A 112 3.71 12.33 -3.38
N ALA A 113 4.18 13.21 -2.50
CA ALA A 113 5.61 13.45 -2.28
C ALA A 113 6.30 12.17 -1.80
N GLY A 114 5.70 11.44 -0.85
CA GLY A 114 6.21 10.14 -0.39
C GLY A 114 6.30 9.12 -1.52
N THR A 115 5.28 9.05 -2.39
CA THR A 115 5.28 8.17 -3.57
C THR A 115 6.38 8.55 -4.56
N ALA A 116 6.57 9.84 -4.81
CA ALA A 116 7.63 10.35 -5.69
C ALA A 116 9.03 10.05 -5.13
N ILE A 117 9.25 10.31 -3.83
CA ILE A 117 10.50 9.99 -3.14
C ILE A 117 10.75 8.49 -3.20
N GLY A 118 9.74 7.66 -2.94
CA GLY A 118 9.84 6.20 -3.03
C GLY A 118 10.23 5.73 -4.43
N ALA A 119 9.63 6.30 -5.47
CA ALA A 119 9.97 5.99 -6.86
C ALA A 119 11.42 6.38 -7.19
N ILE A 120 11.85 7.60 -6.85
CA ILE A 120 13.22 8.08 -7.08
C ILE A 120 14.23 7.21 -6.32
N LEU A 121 14.00 6.96 -5.03
CA LEU A 121 14.87 6.09 -4.24
C LEU A 121 14.94 4.69 -4.83
N SER A 122 13.82 4.12 -5.29
CA SER A 122 13.82 2.79 -5.92
C SER A 122 14.60 2.77 -7.23
N GLY A 123 14.55 3.86 -8.02
CA GLY A 123 15.36 4.01 -9.23
C GLY A 123 16.85 4.16 -8.94
N LEU A 124 17.22 5.04 -8.00
CA LEU A 124 18.62 5.25 -7.60
C LEU A 124 19.26 4.01 -6.99
N VAL A 125 18.50 3.27 -6.18
CA VAL A 125 18.93 1.96 -5.66
C VAL A 125 19.16 1.01 -6.83
N PHE A 126 18.21 0.91 -7.77
CA PHE A 126 18.39 0.05 -8.94
C PHE A 126 19.61 0.44 -9.79
N ASP A 127 19.83 1.72 -10.04
CA ASP A 127 20.98 2.20 -10.82
C ASP A 127 22.32 1.91 -10.15
N SER A 128 22.35 1.83 -8.81
CA SER A 128 23.59 1.62 -8.05
C SER A 128 23.87 0.15 -7.73
N THR A 129 22.85 -0.66 -7.45
CA THR A 129 23.03 -2.07 -7.06
C THR A 129 22.63 -3.07 -8.14
N GLY A 130 21.89 -2.64 -9.16
CA GLY A 130 21.35 -3.50 -10.21
C GLY A 130 20.28 -4.48 -9.73
N VAL A 131 19.77 -4.31 -8.50
CA VAL A 131 18.80 -5.22 -7.86
C VAL A 131 17.79 -4.41 -7.06
N TYR A 132 16.51 -4.74 -7.18
CA TYR A 132 15.40 -4.06 -6.51
C TYR A 132 15.15 -4.50 -5.05
N GLU A 133 15.83 -5.54 -4.56
CA GLU A 133 15.61 -6.10 -3.23
C GLU A 133 15.76 -5.06 -2.11
N ILE A 134 16.75 -4.18 -2.21
CA ILE A 134 16.99 -3.13 -1.22
C ILE A 134 15.82 -2.14 -1.18
N ALA A 135 15.23 -1.79 -2.32
CA ALA A 135 14.05 -0.92 -2.38
C ALA A 135 12.84 -1.59 -1.71
N LEU A 136 12.67 -2.91 -1.89
CA LEU A 136 11.61 -3.69 -1.24
C LEU A 136 11.84 -3.83 0.27
N ILE A 137 13.09 -3.95 0.73
CA ILE A 137 13.43 -3.94 2.16
C ILE A 137 13.11 -2.59 2.79
N ILE A 138 13.46 -1.48 2.13
CA ILE A 138 13.09 -0.12 2.59
C ILE A 138 11.57 0.01 2.70
N LEU A 139 10.82 -0.50 1.71
CA LEU A 139 9.36 -0.52 1.76
C LEU A 139 8.85 -1.35 2.95
N ALA A 140 9.41 -2.53 3.19
CA ALA A 140 9.05 -3.37 4.33
C ALA A 140 9.34 -2.66 5.66
N ILE A 141 10.50 -2.02 5.81
CA ILE A 141 10.84 -1.24 7.01
C ILE A 141 9.87 -0.06 7.19
N SER A 142 9.54 0.65 6.11
CA SER A 142 8.58 1.76 6.17
C SER A 142 7.19 1.29 6.62
N SER A 143 6.76 0.11 6.19
CA SER A 143 5.49 -0.49 6.63
C SER A 143 5.50 -0.86 8.12
N LEU A 144 6.64 -1.32 8.64
CA LEU A 144 6.83 -1.60 10.07
C LEU A 144 6.85 -0.31 10.90
N ILE A 145 7.48 0.75 10.42
CA ILE A 145 7.46 2.06 11.08
C ILE A 145 6.03 2.60 11.11
N ALA A 146 5.30 2.52 9.99
CA ALA A 146 3.89 2.91 9.94
C ALA A 146 3.04 2.10 10.94
N PHE A 147 3.28 0.78 11.03
CA PHE A 147 2.63 -0.09 12.02
C PHE A 147 2.93 0.35 13.47
N ALA A 148 4.19 0.61 13.80
CA ALA A 148 4.61 1.05 15.13
C ALA A 148 4.04 2.42 15.52
N LEU A 149 4.02 3.37 14.58
CA LEU A 149 3.40 4.69 14.75
C LEU A 149 1.89 4.57 14.95
N MET A 150 1.21 3.69 14.20
CA MET A 150 -0.22 3.46 14.37
C MET A 150 -0.56 2.80 15.70
N ILE A 151 0.29 1.93 16.26
CA ILE A 151 0.11 1.42 17.62
C ILE A 151 0.24 2.54 18.66
N SER A 152 1.16 3.48 18.44
CA SER A 152 1.40 4.61 19.35
C SER A 152 0.33 5.70 19.23
N SER A 153 -0.35 5.77 18.09
CA SER A 153 -1.45 6.72 17.87
C SER A 153 -2.66 6.38 18.73
N ARG A 154 -3.11 7.35 19.52
CA ARG A 154 -4.36 7.25 20.30
C ARG A 154 -5.51 7.73 19.41
N PRO A 155 -6.66 7.02 19.39
CA PRO A 155 -7.83 7.54 18.69
C PRO A 155 -8.20 8.90 19.29
N PRO A 156 -8.58 9.90 18.47
CA PRO A 156 -9.09 11.15 18.99
C PRO A 156 -10.33 10.84 19.85
N THR A 157 -10.28 11.24 21.12
CA THR A 157 -11.40 11.12 22.04
C THR A 157 -12.59 11.87 21.46
N GLN A 158 -13.67 11.15 21.13
CA GLN A 158 -14.95 11.76 20.79
C GLN A 158 -15.38 12.63 21.98
N LYS A 159 -15.32 13.94 21.82
CA LYS A 159 -16.03 14.86 22.70
C LYS A 159 -17.52 14.73 22.34
N ASN A 160 -18.26 13.99 23.16
CA ASN A 160 -19.70 14.17 23.29
C ASN A 160 -19.99 15.57 23.85
#